data_AF-A0A964LXK6-F1
#
_entry.id   AF-A0A964LXK6-F1
#
_cell.length_a   1.000
_cell.length_b   1.000
_cell.length_c   1.000
_cell.angle_alpha   90.00
_cell.angle_beta   90.00
_cell.angle_gamma   90.00
#
_symmetry.space_group_name_H-M   'P 1'
#
loop_
_entity.id
_entity.type
_entity.pdbx_description
1 polymer ?
#
loop_
_entity_poly.entity_id
_entity_poly.type
_entity_poly.pdbx_seq_one_letter_code
_entity_poly.pdbx_strand_id
1 'polypeptide(L)' 'MRGMNTAATELINRLGGSTAVANRLGWRTLNGSRRVNNWKRRGIPASVQLENDWLNVSTKRRRAPAQPKEQAHG' A
#
# COMPACT_ATOMS: atom_id res chain seq x y z
N MET A 1 6.47 -17.98 -12.53
CA MET A 1 5.16 -17.42 -12.10
C MET A 1 5.41 -16.06 -11.47
N ARG A 2 4.77 -14.97 -11.93
CA ARG A 2 5.00 -13.63 -11.35
C ARG A 2 4.33 -13.57 -9.98
N GLY A 3 5.11 -13.46 -8.91
CA GLY A 3 4.63 -13.46 -7.53
C GLY A 3 3.61 -12.35 -7.26
N MET A 4 2.67 -12.63 -6.36
CA MET A 4 1.69 -11.68 -5.88
C MET A 4 2.41 -10.53 -5.15
N ASN A 5 2.01 -9.27 -5.39
CA ASN A 5 2.52 -8.16 -4.59
C ASN A 5 1.72 -8.13 -3.27
N THR A 6 2.29 -8.75 -2.24
CA THR A 6 1.63 -8.94 -0.94
C THR A 6 1.30 -7.61 -0.27
N ALA A 7 2.22 -6.64 -0.31
CA ALA A 7 2.01 -5.32 0.27
C ALA A 7 0.83 -4.57 -0.36
N ALA A 8 0.74 -4.53 -1.70
CA ALA A 8 -0.39 -3.93 -2.40
C ALA A 8 -1.70 -4.67 -2.10
N THR A 9 -1.65 -5.99 -2.05
CA THR A 9 -2.82 -6.84 -1.77
C THR A 9 -3.38 -6.59 -0.38
N GLU A 10 -2.52 -6.61 0.65
CA GLU A 10 -2.91 -6.35 2.02
C GLU A 10 -3.49 -4.95 2.20
N LEU A 11 -2.84 -3.92 1.61
CA LEU A 11 -3.32 -2.55 1.69
C LEU A 11 -4.72 -2.42 1.06
N ILE A 12 -4.90 -2.91 -0.17
CA ILE A 12 -6.20 -2.84 -0.86
C ILE A 12 -7.27 -3.59 -0.06
N ASN A 13 -6.96 -4.74 0.54
CA ASN A 13 -7.90 -5.49 1.36
C ASN A 13 -8.29 -4.70 2.63
N ARG A 14 -7.33 -4.07 3.33
CA ARG A 14 -7.60 -3.22 4.51
C ARG A 14 -8.45 -2.00 4.18
N LEU A 15 -8.34 -1.49 2.96
CA LEU A 15 -9.14 -0.36 2.46
C LEU A 15 -10.55 -0.75 1.98
N GLY A 16 -10.99 -1.99 2.22
CA GLY A 16 -12.31 -2.49 1.84
C GLY A 16 -12.37 -3.20 0.48
N GLY A 17 -11.21 -3.51 -0.11
CA GLY A 17 -11.11 -4.26 -1.36
C GLY A 17 -11.11 -3.39 -2.62
N SER A 18 -10.97 -4.05 -3.78
CA SER A 18 -10.75 -3.37 -5.07
C SER A 18 -11.88 -2.42 -5.46
N THR A 19 -13.13 -2.78 -5.14
CA THR A 19 -14.31 -1.95 -5.42
C THR A 19 -14.36 -0.71 -4.54
N ALA A 20 -14.11 -0.83 -3.23
CA ALA A 20 -14.10 0.31 -2.31
C ALA A 20 -13.00 1.31 -2.68
N VAL A 21 -11.80 0.81 -2.98
CA VAL A 21 -10.68 1.63 -3.44
C VAL A 21 -10.99 2.33 -4.76
N ALA A 22 -11.57 1.62 -5.75
CA ALA A 22 -11.96 2.23 -7.02
C ALA A 22 -13.01 3.34 -6.84
N ASN A 23 -13.99 3.12 -5.95
CA ASN A 23 -14.99 4.13 -5.62
C ASN A 23 -14.35 5.36 -4.97
N ARG A 24 -13.40 5.17 -4.05
CA ARG A 24 -12.67 6.27 -3.39
C ARG A 24 -11.81 7.08 -4.35
N LEU A 25 -11.29 6.45 -5.39
CA LEU A 25 -10.56 7.09 -6.50
C LEU A 25 -11.47 7.78 -7.53
N GLY A 26 -12.80 7.71 -7.36
CA GLY A 26 -13.77 8.23 -8.34
C GLY A 26 -13.93 7.34 -9.59
N TRP A 27 -13.29 6.18 -9.65
CA TRP A 27 -13.40 5.23 -10.76
C TRP A 27 -14.56 4.25 -10.56
N ARG A 28 -15.78 4.78 -10.51
CA ARG A 28 -17.02 4.05 -10.16
C ARG A 28 -17.54 3.11 -11.25
N THR A 29 -16.64 2.50 -12.02
CA THR A 29 -16.96 1.58 -13.11
C THR A 29 -16.34 0.21 -12.85
N LEU A 30 -16.87 -0.83 -13.49
CA LEU A 30 -16.30 -2.18 -13.45
C LEU A 30 -14.81 -2.19 -13.87
N ASN A 31 -14.45 -1.34 -14.83
CA ASN A 31 -13.08 -1.17 -15.30
C ASN A 31 -12.17 -0.59 -14.20
N GLY A 32 -12.69 0.31 -13.36
CA GLY A 32 -11.99 0.84 -12.19
C GLY A 32 -11.62 -0.25 -11.18
N SER A 33 -12.62 -1.03 -10.75
CA SER A 33 -12.40 -2.15 -9.82
C SER A 33 -11.45 -3.21 -10.39
N ARG A 34 -11.54 -3.51 -11.69
CA ARG A 34 -10.62 -4.44 -12.37
C ARG A 34 -9.19 -3.90 -12.43
N ARG A 35 -9.02 -2.60 -12.67
CA ARG A 35 -7.71 -1.92 -12.63
C ARG A 35 -7.07 -2.05 -11.25
N VAL A 36 -7.81 -1.77 -10.18
CA VAL A 36 -7.32 -1.91 -8.80
C VAL A 36 -7.00 -3.38 -8.48
N ASN A 37 -7.83 -4.33 -8.93
CA ASN A 37 -7.56 -5.74 -8.73
C ASN A 37 -6.25 -6.18 -9.40
N ASN A 38 -5.91 -5.61 -10.56
CA ASN A 38 -4.63 -5.87 -11.23
C ASN A 38 -3.42 -5.36 -10.43
N TRP A 39 -3.57 -4.32 -9.60
CA TRP A 39 -2.49 -3.82 -8.75
C TRP A 39 -2.06 -4.81 -7.67
N LYS A 40 -2.97 -5.68 -7.20
CA LYS A 40 -2.63 -6.75 -6.25
C LYS A 40 -1.52 -7.67 -6.77
N ARG A 41 -1.50 -7.90 -8.09
CA ARG A 41 -0.46 -8.70 -8.75
C ARG A 41 0.71 -7.88 -9.27
N ARG A 42 0.47 -6.65 -9.74
CA ARG A 42 1.49 -5.83 -10.44
C ARG A 42 2.18 -4.80 -9.54
N GLY A 43 1.64 -4.53 -8.36
CA GLY A 43 1.95 -3.34 -7.57
C GLY A 43 1.05 -2.14 -7.93
N ILE A 44 0.91 -1.21 -6.99
CA ILE A 44 0.20 0.06 -7.19
C ILE A 44 1.14 1.01 -7.93
N PRO A 45 0.72 1.68 -9.02
CA PRO A 45 1.55 2.64 -9.75
C PRO A 45 2.07 3.76 -8.84
N ALA A 46 3.32 4.17 -9.02
CA ALA A 46 3.94 5.21 -8.19
C ALA A 46 3.20 6.56 -8.30
N SER A 47 2.76 6.95 -9.49
CA SER A 47 1.97 8.17 -9.70
C SER A 47 0.69 8.18 -8.87
N VAL A 48 -0.04 7.06 -8.85
CA VAL A 48 -1.26 6.90 -8.05
C VAL A 48 -0.96 7.03 -6.56
N GLN A 49 0.15 6.46 -6.08
CA GLN A 49 0.54 6.56 -4.66
C GLN A 49 0.93 7.99 -4.26
N LEU A 50 1.54 8.76 -5.17
CA LEU A 50 1.91 10.15 -4.93
C LEU A 50 0.69 11.07 -4.91
N GLU A 51 -0.29 10.83 -5.78
CA GLU A 51 -1.56 11.58 -5.81
C GLU A 51 -2.49 11.20 -4.65
N ASN A 52 -2.32 10.00 -4.08
CA ASN A 52 -3.18 9.43 -3.07
C ASN A 52 -2.35 8.87 -1.92
N ASP A 53 -1.97 9.72 -0.96
CA ASP A 53 -1.14 9.33 0.20
C ASP A 53 -1.68 8.10 0.96
N TRP A 54 -3.00 7.90 0.98
CA TRP A 54 -3.65 6.75 1.63
C TRP A 54 -3.45 5.41 0.87
N LEU A 55 -2.93 5.43 -0.35
CA LEU A 55 -2.50 4.26 -1.14
C LEU A 55 -0.99 4.00 -1.07
N ASN A 56 -0.26 4.83 -0.34
CA ASN A 56 1.18 4.67 -0.23
C ASN A 56 1.55 3.43 0.60
N VAL A 57 2.08 2.39 -0.06
CA VAL A 57 2.58 1.18 0.61
C VAL A 57 3.93 1.40 1.28
N SER A 58 4.60 2.51 0.97
CA SER A 58 5.72 3.02 1.75
C SER A 58 5.15 3.61 3.03
N THR A 59 4.73 2.72 3.92
CA THR A 59 4.91 3.02 5.34
C THR A 59 6.33 3.54 5.43
N LYS A 60 6.49 4.83 5.77
CA LYS A 60 7.72 5.35 6.34
C LYS A 60 8.26 4.18 7.14
N ARG A 61 9.45 3.66 6.78
CA ARG A 61 10.25 2.96 7.76
C ARG A 61 10.23 3.94 8.92
N ARG A 62 9.37 3.69 9.91
CA ARG A 62 9.51 4.32 11.21
C ARG A 62 10.92 3.89 11.53
N ARG A 63 11.89 4.80 11.35
CA ARG A 63 13.21 4.62 11.94
C ARG A 63 12.85 4.22 13.35
N ALA A 64 13.11 2.97 13.69
CA ALA A 64 12.97 2.53 15.05
C ALA A 64 13.70 3.61 15.88
N PRO A 65 13.11 4.14 16.96
CA PRO A 65 13.88 4.98 17.86
C PRO A 65 15.13 4.17 18.18
N ALA A 66 16.30 4.73 17.85
CA ALA A 66 17.57 4.10 18.16
C ALA A 66 17.54 3.76 19.64
N GLN A 67 17.59 2.46 19.95
CA GLN A 67 17.69 1.99 21.32
C GLN A 67 18.89 2.72 21.95
N PRO A 68 18.73 3.47 23.05
CA PRO A 68 19.88 3.97 23.78
C PRO A 68 20.63 2.73 24.26
N LYS A 69 21.79 2.50 23.67
CA LYS A 69 22.81 1.59 24.18
C LYS A 69 23.23 2.12 25.54
N GLU A 70 22.64 1.58 26.59
CA GLU A 70 23.10 1.76 27.97
C GLU A 70 24.46 1.07 28.09
N GLN A 71 25.51 1.84 27.80
CA GLN A 71 26.87 1.56 28.23
C GLN A 71 27.06 2.38 29.51
N ALA A 72 26.90 1.73 30.66
CA ALA A 72 27.45 2.23 31.91
C ALA A 72 28.28 1.11 32.54
N HIS A 73 29.57 1.40 32.52
CA HIS A 73 30.71 0.67 33.06
C HIS A 73 30.56 0.47 34.58
N GLY A 74 30.93 -0.73 35.05
CA GLY A 74 31.14 -1.07 36.46
C GLY A 74 32.20 -2.15 36.55
#